data_AF-A0A436B616-F1
#
_entry.id   AF-A0A436B616-F1
#
_cell.length_a   1.000
_cell.length_b   1.000
_cell.length_c   1.000
_cell.angle_alpha   90.00
_cell.angle_beta   90.00
_cell.angle_gamma   90.00
#
_symmetry.space_group_name_H-M   'P 1'
#
loop_
_entity.id
_entity.type
_entity.pdbx_description
1 polymer ?
#
loop_
_entity_poly.entity_id
_entity_poly.type
_entity_poly.pdbx_seq_one_letter_code
_entity_poly.pdbx_strand_id
1 'polypeptide(L)' 'FLDQPPPRGAAADDFLDAAAMTLIAGRIVGGEARPFPDPPGRDSFGIPVAIWA' A
#
# COMPACT_ATOMS: atom_id res chain seq x y z
N PHE A 1 8.08 2.18 -15.88
CA PHE A 1 7.34 3.00 -14.89
C PHE A 1 8.24 3.34 -13.71
N LEU A 2 8.79 2.37 -12.98
CA LEU A 2 9.65 2.64 -11.83
C LEU A 2 11.00 3.30 -12.18
N ASP A 3 11.53 3.10 -13.38
CA ASP A 3 12.80 3.71 -13.82
C ASP A 3 12.69 5.19 -14.22
N GLN A 4 11.52 5.81 -14.06
CA GLN A 4 11.33 7.23 -14.38
C GLN A 4 11.82 8.12 -13.23
N PRO A 5 12.29 9.34 -13.51
CA PRO A 5 12.67 10.27 -12.45
C PRO A 5 11.46 10.58 -11.54
N PRO A 6 11.65 10.62 -10.21
CA PRO A 6 10.57 10.96 -9.28
C PRO A 6 10.08 12.40 -9.51
N PRO A 7 8.82 12.71 -9.15
CA PRO A 7 8.31 14.09 -9.18
C PRO A 7 9.21 15.04 -8.37
N ARG A 8 9.24 16.32 -8.76
CA ARG A 8 10.08 17.31 -8.08
C ARG A 8 9.76 17.37 -6.58
N GLY A 9 10.77 17.10 -5.76
CA GLY A 9 10.68 17.14 -4.30
C GLY A 9 10.41 15.79 -3.64
N ALA A 10 10.16 14.73 -4.41
CA ALA A 10 10.09 13.36 -3.90
C ALA A 10 11.46 12.68 -4.03
N ALA A 11 11.86 11.95 -2.99
CA ALA A 11 12.98 11.03 -3.09
C ALA A 11 12.59 9.76 -3.87
N ALA A 12 13.58 8.93 -4.21
CA ALA A 12 13.34 7.74 -5.02
C ALA A 12 12.51 6.69 -4.27
N ASP A 13 12.70 6.58 -2.96
CA ASP A 13 11.91 5.74 -2.05
C ASP A 13 10.47 6.25 -1.94
N ASP A 14 10.24 7.57 -1.82
CA ASP A 14 8.88 8.13 -1.83
C ASP A 14 8.11 7.74 -3.10
N PHE A 15 8.77 7.78 -4.26
CA PHE A 15 8.15 7.39 -5.52
C PHE A 15 7.85 5.88 -5.59
N LEU A 16 8.76 5.06 -5.07
CA LEU A 16 8.56 3.62 -4.96
C LEU A 16 7.40 3.28 -4.01
N ASP A 17 7.32 3.95 -2.86
CA ASP A 17 6.26 3.77 -1.87
C ASP A 17 4.89 4.14 -2.47
N ALA A 18 4.81 5.27 -3.18
CA ALA A 18 3.58 5.68 -3.87
C ALA A 18 3.16 4.68 -4.96
N ALA A 19 4.11 4.11 -5.68
CA ALA A 19 3.85 3.07 -6.68
C ALA A 19 3.32 1.78 -6.05
N ALA A 20 3.92 1.33 -4.94
CA ALA A 20 3.48 0.17 -4.19
C ALA A 20 2.07 0.38 -3.62
N MET A 21 1.80 1.54 -3.03
CA MET A 21 0.46 1.89 -2.53
C MET A 21 -0.58 1.92 -3.65
N THR A 22 -0.24 2.44 -4.82
CA THR A 22 -1.14 2.46 -5.99
C THR A 22 -1.48 1.05 -6.47
N LEU A 23 -0.48 0.16 -6.54
CA LEU A 23 -0.69 -1.24 -6.90
C LEU A 23 -1.66 -1.93 -5.94
N ILE A 24 -1.43 -1.79 -4.63
CA ILE A 24 -2.29 -2.39 -3.60
C ILE A 24 -3.69 -1.78 -3.62
N ALA A 25 -3.83 -0.47 -3.82
CA ALA A 25 -5.13 0.18 -3.95
C ALA A 25 -5.95 -0.43 -5.12
N GLY A 26 -5.31 -0.69 -6.26
CA GLY A 26 -5.93 -1.40 -7.38
C GLY A 26 -6.42 -2.79 -7.00
N ARG A 27 -5.60 -3.57 -6.28
CA ARG A 27 -5.98 -4.91 -5.80
C ARG A 27 -7.11 -4.87 -4.76
N ILE A 28 -7.15 -3.85 -3.90
CA ILE A 28 -8.25 -3.64 -2.95
C ILE A 28 -9.55 -3.38 -3.71
N VAL A 29 -9.54 -2.45 -4.68
CA VAL A 29 -10.72 -2.15 -5.51
C VAL A 29 -11.18 -3.37 -6.31
N GLY A 30 -10.23 -4.21 -6.77
CA GLY A 30 -10.52 -5.45 -7.48
C GLY A 30 -10.96 -6.63 -6.58
N GLY A 31 -10.89 -6.52 -5.26
CA GLY A 31 -11.16 -7.63 -4.33
C GLY A 31 -10.08 -8.73 -4.33
N GLU A 32 -8.88 -8.42 -4.82
CA GLU A 32 -7.75 -9.35 -4.96
C GLU A 32 -6.73 -9.23 -3.81
N ALA A 33 -6.79 -8.14 -3.05
CA ALA A 33 -5.90 -7.91 -1.93
C ALA A 33 -6.25 -8.83 -0.75
N ARG A 34 -5.25 -9.47 -0.15
CA ARG A 34 -5.42 -10.29 1.05
C ARG A 34 -4.70 -9.66 2.24
N PRO A 35 -5.35 -9.58 3.41
CA PRO A 35 -4.69 -9.07 4.60
C PRO A 35 -3.75 -10.13 5.20
N PHE A 36 -2.70 -9.67 5.86
CA PHE A 36 -1.86 -10.47 6.75
C PHE A 36 -1.63 -9.71 8.07
N PRO A 37 -2.05 -10.24 9.22
CA PRO A 37 -2.79 -11.49 9.40
C PRO A 37 -4.22 -11.43 8.82
N ASP A 38 -4.82 -12.61 8.60
CA ASP A 38 -6.24 -12.78 8.26
C ASP A 38 -6.92 -13.64 9.37
N PRO A 39 -7.80 -13.06 10.21
CA PRO A 39 -8.35 -11.70 10.11
C PRO A 39 -7.33 -10.61 10.51
N PRO A 40 -7.50 -9.37 9.99
CA PRO A 40 -6.73 -8.21 10.44
C PRO A 40 -6.78 -8.03 11.96
N GLY A 41 -5.68 -7.57 12.54
CA GLY A 41 -5.67 -7.08 13.91
C GLY A 41 -6.50 -5.80 14.05
N ARG A 42 -6.63 -5.31 15.28
CA ARG A 42 -7.23 -4.00 15.57
C ARG A 42 -6.33 -3.21 16.52
N ASP A 43 -6.22 -1.91 16.28
CA ASP A 43 -5.55 -1.01 17.22
C ASP A 43 -6.45 -0.67 18.43
N SER A 44 -5.98 0.23 19.32
CA SER A 44 -6.71 0.66 20.52
C SER A 44 -8.01 1.41 20.22
N PHE A 45 -8.22 1.86 18.99
CA PHE A 45 -9.42 2.54 18.53
C PHE A 45 -10.34 1.62 17.71
N GLY A 46 -9.96 0.36 17.54
CA GLY A 46 -10.70 -0.62 16.77
C GLY A 46 -10.47 -0.53 15.26
N ILE A 47 -9.49 0.25 14.79
CA ILE A 47 -9.16 0.37 13.37
C ILE A 47 -8.47 -0.92 12.90
N PRO A 48 -8.88 -1.53 11.77
CA PRO A 48 -8.21 -2.71 11.23
C PRO A 48 -6.74 -2.43 10.87
N VAL A 49 -5.84 -3.30 11.31
CA VAL A 49 -4.41 -3.24 11.01
C VAL A 49 -3.99 -4.55 10.34
N ALA A 50 -3.50 -4.45 9.11
CA ALA A 50 -2.95 -5.56 8.35
C ALA A 50 -1.95 -5.05 7.29
N ILE A 51 -1.04 -5.93 6.89
CA ILE A 51 -0.29 -5.77 5.64
C ILE A 51 -1.16 -6.30 4.52
N TRP A 52 -1.36 -5.52 3.46
CA TRP A 52 -2.19 -5.91 2.32
C TRP A 52 -1.31 -6.37 1.16
N ALA A 53 -1.57 -7.57 0.66
CA ALA A 53 -0.94 -8.12 -0.53
C ALA A 53 -1.98 -8.37 -1.61
#